data_AF-A0A7S1JMA9-F1
#
_entry.id   AF-A0A7S1JMA9-F1
#
_cell.length_a   1.000
_cell.length_b   1.000
_cell.length_c   1.000
_cell.angle_alpha   90.00
_cell.angle_beta   90.00
_cell.angle_gamma   90.00
#
_symmetry.space_group_name_H-M   'P 1'
#
loop_
_entity.id
_entity.type
_entity.pdbx_description
1 polymer ?
#
loop_
_entity_poly.entity_id
_entity_poly.type
_entity_poly.pdbx_seq_one_letter_code
_entity_poly.pdbx_strand_id
1 'polypeptide(L)'
;AMHVDQAAKHMEVWHTLIKCECGQEMERSQLTAHKRTECPRRLVLCRFCGNYFPAGDGRGLDHRDRLRGLTSHEAYCGSRTAECHLCGKNIQLKEMDLHMQVAHTLAEVDRDMMPPSSHPAPAPPPAAARPPPPPAPRPSKCRNMPCDERPGGESDGTESDGLCPRCRALLDSMEARTNPQQLVSRYFVQLTKGCGSRACTNTEACCTASGGPPVDAPSAAVKVLQLARAAPQIYYVCLWFS
;
A
#
# COMPACT_ATOMS: atom_id res chain seq x y z
N ALA A 1 2.16 -5.13 -54.97
CA ALA A 1 2.96 -5.40 -53.76
C ALA A 1 2.78 -4.27 -52.73
N MET A 2 1.60 -4.15 -52.10
CA MET A 2 1.30 -3.06 -51.15
C MET A 2 0.73 -3.53 -49.79
N HIS A 3 0.71 -4.84 -49.51
CA HIS A 3 0.14 -5.40 -48.27
C HIS A 3 1.17 -5.99 -47.28
N VAL A 4 2.41 -6.23 -47.73
CA VAL A 4 3.46 -6.87 -46.90
C VAL A 4 4.03 -5.89 -45.86
N ASP A 5 4.14 -4.62 -46.22
CA ASP A 5 4.69 -3.57 -45.36
C ASP A 5 3.78 -3.25 -44.16
N GLN A 6 2.45 -3.33 -44.37
CA GLN A 6 1.47 -3.13 -43.30
C GLN A 6 1.41 -4.31 -42.33
N ALA A 7 1.60 -5.54 -42.82
CA ALA A 7 1.72 -6.73 -41.98
C ALA A 7 2.99 -6.70 -41.12
N ALA A 8 4.13 -6.30 -41.69
CA ALA A 8 5.38 -6.16 -40.95
C ALA A 8 5.28 -5.10 -39.83
N LYS A 9 4.71 -3.92 -40.13
CA LYS A 9 4.45 -2.88 -39.13
C LYS A 9 3.48 -3.36 -38.04
N HIS A 10 2.44 -4.10 -38.41
CA HIS A 10 1.51 -4.69 -37.45
C HIS A 10 2.20 -5.71 -36.53
N MET A 11 3.06 -6.59 -37.06
CA MET A 11 3.88 -7.51 -36.28
C MET A 11 4.81 -6.78 -35.32
N GLU A 12 5.52 -5.75 -35.79
CA GLU A 12 6.44 -4.96 -34.97
C GLU A 12 5.72 -4.18 -33.86
N VAL A 13 4.52 -3.65 -34.12
CA VAL A 13 3.81 -2.84 -33.14
C VAL A 13 3.04 -3.70 -32.13
N TRP A 14 2.42 -4.83 -32.52
CA TRP A 14 1.54 -5.59 -31.63
C TRP A 14 2.13 -6.89 -31.10
N HIS A 15 3.02 -7.54 -31.87
CA HIS A 15 3.57 -8.86 -31.54
C HIS A 15 5.02 -8.83 -31.06
N THR A 16 5.63 -7.65 -30.97
CA THR A 16 6.92 -7.50 -30.30
C THR A 16 6.80 -7.92 -28.85
N LEU A 17 7.68 -8.84 -28.44
CA LEU A 17 7.81 -9.30 -27.07
C LEU A 17 8.40 -8.19 -26.20
N ILE A 18 7.70 -7.88 -25.11
CA ILE A 18 8.10 -6.88 -24.13
C ILE A 18 8.13 -7.53 -22.76
N LYS A 19 9.17 -7.21 -21.99
CA LYS A 19 9.31 -7.62 -20.61
C LYS A 19 8.50 -6.72 -19.69
N CYS A 20 7.56 -7.31 -18.95
CA CYS A 20 6.82 -6.63 -17.90
C CYS A 20 7.74 -6.40 -16.68
N GLU A 21 7.42 -5.41 -15.85
CA GLU A 21 8.17 -5.10 -14.63
C GLU A 21 8.29 -6.32 -13.71
N CYS A 22 7.26 -7.17 -13.67
CA CYS A 22 7.25 -8.43 -12.91
C CYS A 22 8.28 -9.47 -13.39
N GLY A 23 8.89 -9.26 -14.55
CA GLY A 23 9.90 -10.13 -15.15
C GLY A 23 9.37 -11.08 -16.22
N GLN A 24 8.05 -11.19 -16.41
CA GLN A 24 7.43 -12.01 -17.46
C GLN A 24 7.53 -11.32 -18.83
N GLU A 25 7.74 -12.12 -19.87
CA GLU A 25 7.78 -11.67 -21.27
C GLU A 25 6.48 -12.05 -21.97
N MET A 26 5.92 -11.12 -22.73
CA MET A 26 4.66 -11.28 -23.46
C MET A 26 4.58 -10.31 -24.63
N GLU A 27 3.63 -10.51 -25.53
CA GLU A 27 3.40 -9.57 -26.63
C GLU A 27 2.92 -8.20 -26.12
N ARG A 28 3.26 -7.14 -26.85
CA ARG A 28 2.80 -5.77 -26.52
C ARG A 28 1.28 -5.66 -26.43
N SER A 29 0.56 -6.38 -27.28
CA SER A 29 -0.92 -6.47 -27.26
C SER A 29 -1.47 -6.99 -25.92
N GLN A 30 -0.73 -7.88 -25.25
CA GLN A 30 -1.15 -8.58 -24.04
C GLN A 30 -0.73 -7.86 -22.75
N LEU A 31 0.25 -6.95 -22.83
CA LEU A 31 0.84 -6.28 -21.66
C LEU A 31 -0.20 -5.54 -20.79
N THR A 32 -1.14 -4.82 -21.42
CA THR A 32 -2.19 -4.09 -20.70
C THR A 32 -3.13 -5.03 -19.96
N ALA A 33 -3.54 -6.14 -20.60
CA ALA A 33 -4.40 -7.14 -19.98
C ALA A 33 -3.67 -7.79 -18.79
N HIS A 34 -2.43 -8.24 -19.01
CA HIS A 34 -1.58 -8.81 -17.98
C HIS A 34 -1.44 -7.88 -16.76
N LYS A 35 -1.08 -6.60 -16.96
CA LYS A 35 -0.92 -5.63 -15.86
C LYS A 35 -2.21 -5.45 -15.05
N ARG A 36 -3.37 -5.65 -15.68
CA ARG A 36 -4.69 -5.50 -15.04
C ARG A 36 -5.12 -6.74 -14.26
N THR A 37 -4.89 -7.95 -14.78
CA THR A 37 -5.53 -9.17 -14.24
C THR A 37 -4.56 -10.22 -13.71
N GLU A 38 -3.37 -10.35 -14.28
CA GLU A 38 -2.48 -11.49 -14.03
C GLU A 38 -1.21 -11.10 -13.29
N CYS A 39 -0.73 -9.88 -13.50
CA CYS A 39 0.55 -9.43 -13.01
C CYS A 39 0.65 -9.60 -11.48
N PRO A 40 1.67 -10.31 -10.97
CA PRO A 40 1.91 -10.45 -9.54
C PRO A 40 2.13 -9.12 -8.82
N ARG A 41 2.58 -8.09 -9.56
CA ARG A 41 2.80 -6.74 -9.05
C ARG A 41 1.60 -5.81 -9.20
N ARG A 42 0.49 -6.26 -9.78
CA ARG A 42 -0.75 -5.46 -9.79
C ARG A 42 -1.17 -5.19 -8.36
N LEU A 43 -1.66 -3.98 -8.11
CA LEU A 43 -2.19 -3.61 -6.80
C LEU A 43 -3.63 -4.10 -6.66
N VAL A 44 -3.89 -4.84 -5.59
CA VAL A 44 -5.22 -5.32 -5.20
C VAL A 44 -5.60 -4.72 -3.86
N LEU A 45 -6.87 -4.37 -3.69
CA LEU A 45 -7.41 -3.93 -2.41
C LEU A 45 -7.64 -5.16 -1.52
N CYS A 46 -7.02 -5.18 -0.34
CA CYS A 46 -7.28 -6.24 0.63
C CYS A 46 -8.65 -6.07 1.27
N ARG A 47 -9.54 -7.05 1.10
CA ARG A 47 -10.90 -7.03 1.68
C ARG A 47 -10.95 -7.04 3.21
N PHE A 48 -9.85 -7.39 3.88
CA PHE A 48 -9.79 -7.51 5.35
C PHE A 48 -9.16 -6.30 6.06
N CYS A 49 -8.37 -5.47 5.35
CA CYS A 49 -7.73 -4.30 5.94
C CYS A 49 -7.91 -3.01 5.15
N GLY A 50 -8.50 -3.06 3.94
CA GLY A 50 -8.79 -1.87 3.14
C GLY A 50 -7.58 -1.21 2.48
N ASN A 51 -6.40 -1.83 2.54
CA ASN A 51 -5.16 -1.29 1.97
C ASN A 51 -4.76 -1.99 0.67
N TYR A 52 -3.97 -1.32 -0.16
CA TYR A 52 -3.49 -1.84 -1.44
C TYR A 52 -2.17 -2.60 -1.29
N PHE A 53 -2.12 -3.81 -1.85
CA PHE A 53 -0.92 -4.64 -1.86
C PHE A 53 -0.69 -5.28 -3.24
N PRO A 54 0.55 -5.67 -3.57
CA PRO A 54 0.80 -6.52 -4.72
C PRO A 54 0.01 -7.83 -4.61
N ALA A 55 -0.58 -8.30 -5.71
CA ALA A 55 -1.33 -9.55 -5.74
C ALA A 55 -0.50 -10.78 -5.34
N GLY A 56 0.82 -10.71 -5.55
CA GLY A 56 1.72 -11.83 -5.35
C GLY A 56 1.64 -12.84 -6.50
N ASP A 57 2.57 -13.79 -6.51
CA ASP A 57 2.63 -14.85 -7.52
C ASP A 57 1.82 -16.09 -7.12
N GLY A 58 1.08 -16.01 -6.01
CA GLY A 58 0.27 -17.12 -5.47
C GLY A 58 1.09 -18.31 -4.96
N ARG A 59 2.43 -18.22 -4.94
CA ARG A 59 3.27 -19.23 -4.30
C ARG A 59 3.13 -19.08 -2.78
N GLY A 60 2.99 -20.21 -2.10
CA GLY A 60 2.74 -20.24 -0.65
C GLY A 60 1.29 -20.03 -0.23
N LEU A 61 0.35 -19.94 -1.18
CA LEU A 61 -1.09 -20.04 -0.86
C LEU A 61 -1.48 -21.50 -0.64
N ASP A 62 -2.17 -21.76 0.46
CA ASP A 62 -2.83 -23.04 0.69
C ASP A 62 -3.93 -23.27 -0.34
N HIS A 63 -4.27 -24.55 -0.58
CA HIS A 63 -5.29 -24.94 -1.57
C HIS A 63 -6.63 -24.23 -1.33
N ARG A 64 -7.05 -24.10 -0.06
CA ARG A 64 -8.29 -23.39 0.31
C ARG A 64 -8.24 -21.91 -0.04
N ASP A 65 -7.09 -21.26 0.20
CA ASP A 65 -6.94 -19.83 -0.07
C ASP A 65 -6.95 -19.54 -1.58
N ARG A 66 -6.31 -20.42 -2.36
CA ARG A 66 -6.35 -20.36 -3.82
C ARG A 66 -7.77 -20.53 -4.36
N LEU A 67 -8.55 -21.48 -3.82
CA LEU A 67 -9.93 -21.71 -4.24
C LEU A 67 -10.83 -20.49 -3.95
N ARG A 68 -10.55 -19.76 -2.88
CA ARG A 68 -11.24 -18.50 -2.54
C ARG A 68 -10.75 -17.28 -3.33
N GLY A 69 -9.78 -17.47 -4.22
CA GLY A 69 -9.18 -16.38 -5.00
C GLY A 69 -8.46 -15.35 -4.12
N LEU A 70 -7.94 -15.76 -2.96
CA LEU A 70 -7.20 -14.88 -2.08
C LEU A 70 -5.80 -14.63 -2.65
N THR A 71 -5.38 -13.37 -2.60
CA THR A 71 -3.99 -12.98 -2.85
C THR A 71 -3.09 -13.28 -1.66
N SER A 72 -1.77 -13.28 -1.86
CA SER A 72 -0.80 -13.61 -0.80
C SER A 72 -1.01 -12.78 0.48
N HIS A 73 -1.28 -11.47 0.33
CA HIS A 73 -1.59 -10.62 1.47
C HIS A 73 -2.95 -10.95 2.09
N GLU A 74 -4.01 -11.16 1.28
CA GLU A 74 -5.34 -11.48 1.82
C GLU A 74 -5.35 -12.81 2.60
N ALA A 75 -4.61 -13.82 2.15
CA ALA A 75 -4.48 -15.09 2.86
C ALA A 75 -3.88 -14.91 4.27
N TYR A 76 -2.82 -14.10 4.37
CA TYR A 76 -2.20 -13.74 5.64
C TYR A 76 -3.11 -12.84 6.49
N CYS A 77 -3.61 -11.75 5.92
CA CYS A 77 -4.42 -10.75 6.59
C CYS A 77 -5.75 -11.34 7.10
N GLY A 78 -6.34 -12.25 6.32
CA GLY A 78 -7.57 -12.97 6.63
C GLY A 78 -7.40 -14.09 7.65
N SER A 79 -6.16 -14.54 7.93
CA SER A 79 -5.88 -15.52 8.99
C SER A 79 -5.99 -14.95 10.40
N ARG A 80 -6.04 -13.62 10.54
CA ARG A 80 -6.36 -12.95 11.80
C ARG A 80 -7.75 -13.35 12.26
N THR A 81 -7.93 -13.48 13.58
CA THR A 81 -9.22 -13.83 14.17
C THR A 81 -9.96 -12.60 14.68
N ALA A 82 -11.29 -12.64 14.63
CA ALA A 82 -12.18 -11.70 15.28
C ALA A 82 -13.30 -12.50 15.99
N GLU A 83 -13.85 -11.92 17.06
CA GLU A 83 -14.95 -12.55 17.78
C GLU A 83 -16.26 -12.45 16.99
N CYS A 84 -16.98 -13.56 16.90
CA CYS A 84 -18.33 -13.56 16.37
C CYS A 84 -19.28 -12.88 17.37
N HIS A 85 -19.97 -11.84 16.94
CA HIS A 85 -20.95 -11.11 17.74
C HIS A 85 -22.16 -11.95 18.24
N LEU A 86 -22.42 -13.13 17.67
CA LEU A 86 -23.55 -13.98 18.06
C LEU A 86 -23.17 -15.06 19.06
N CYS A 87 -21.96 -15.62 18.96
CA CYS A 87 -21.54 -16.74 19.80
C CYS A 87 -20.23 -16.52 20.58
N GLY A 88 -19.57 -15.37 20.41
CA GLY A 88 -18.31 -15.03 21.08
C GLY A 88 -17.10 -15.85 20.65
N LYS A 89 -17.24 -16.76 19.68
CA LYS A 89 -16.12 -17.57 19.19
C LYS A 89 -15.16 -16.72 18.38
N ASN A 90 -13.85 -16.93 18.56
CA ASN A 90 -12.81 -16.32 17.74
C ASN A 90 -12.70 -17.07 16.40
N ILE A 91 -13.12 -16.42 15.31
CA ILE A 91 -13.15 -16.98 13.96
C ILE A 91 -12.19 -16.19 13.07
N GLN A 92 -11.49 -16.86 12.16
CA GLN A 92 -10.63 -16.16 11.18
C GLN A 92 -11.48 -15.23 10.31
N LEU A 93 -10.99 -14.03 10.01
CA LEU A 93 -11.70 -13.06 9.16
C LEU A 93 -12.07 -13.66 7.81
N LYS A 94 -11.16 -14.45 7.22
CA LYS A 94 -11.42 -15.15 5.95
C LYS A 94 -12.49 -16.24 6.03
N GLU A 95 -12.88 -16.66 7.23
CA GLU A 95 -13.87 -17.71 7.50
C GLU A 95 -15.16 -17.18 8.15
N MET A 96 -15.26 -15.87 8.44
CA MET A 96 -16.41 -15.30 9.16
C MET A 96 -17.72 -15.47 8.37
N ASP A 97 -17.71 -15.25 7.06
CA ASP A 97 -18.92 -15.42 6.23
C ASP A 97 -19.44 -16.86 6.25
N LEU A 98 -18.53 -17.83 6.15
CA LEU A 98 -18.89 -19.25 6.23
C LEU A 98 -19.39 -19.60 7.64
N HIS A 99 -18.76 -19.07 8.67
CA HIS A 99 -19.20 -19.25 10.05
C HIS A 99 -20.61 -18.71 10.26
N MET A 100 -20.89 -17.48 9.79
CA MET A 100 -22.22 -16.90 9.84
C MET A 100 -23.24 -17.81 9.16
N GLN A 101 -22.91 -18.32 7.97
CA GLN A 101 -23.82 -19.18 7.23
C GLN A 101 -24.11 -20.49 7.96
N VAL A 102 -23.07 -21.23 8.32
CA VAL A 102 -23.18 -22.59 8.84
C VAL A 102 -23.64 -22.61 10.31
N ALA A 103 -23.22 -21.64 11.13
CA ALA A 103 -23.52 -21.63 12.56
C ALA A 103 -24.74 -20.79 12.92
N HIS A 104 -25.16 -19.83 12.07
CA HIS A 104 -26.15 -18.82 12.44
C HIS A 104 -27.27 -18.58 11.42
N THR A 105 -27.08 -18.85 10.12
CA THR A 105 -28.16 -18.62 9.13
C THR A 105 -28.91 -19.88 8.73
N LEU A 106 -28.28 -21.05 8.78
CA LEU A 106 -28.99 -22.31 8.54
C LEU A 106 -29.87 -22.62 9.76
N ALA A 107 -31.04 -21.98 9.79
CA ALA A 107 -32.16 -22.49 10.57
C ALA A 107 -32.57 -23.84 9.97
N GLU A 108 -32.59 -24.88 10.82
CA GLU A 108 -33.29 -26.14 10.55
C GLU A 108 -32.61 -27.13 9.58
N VAL A 109 -31.40 -27.59 9.89
CA VAL A 109 -31.15 -29.02 9.78
C VAL A 109 -31.21 -29.57 11.20
N ASP A 110 -32.37 -30.14 11.51
CA ASP A 110 -32.65 -31.09 12.59
C ASP A 110 -31.47 -31.34 13.55
N ARG A 111 -31.55 -30.72 14.73
CA ARG A 111 -30.55 -30.83 15.81
C ARG A 111 -30.45 -32.25 16.40
N ASP A 112 -31.15 -33.23 15.85
CA ASP A 112 -31.16 -34.63 16.26
C ASP A 112 -30.27 -35.54 15.37
N MET A 113 -29.62 -35.02 14.32
CA MET A 113 -28.69 -35.80 13.46
C MET A 113 -27.20 -35.42 13.58
N MET A 114 -26.83 -34.54 14.52
CA MET A 114 -25.42 -34.29 14.82
C MET A 114 -25.13 -34.71 16.26
N PRO A 115 -24.38 -35.81 16.50
CA PRO A 115 -24.06 -36.20 17.86
C PRO A 115 -23.32 -35.04 18.53
N PRO A 116 -23.57 -34.76 19.82
CA PRO A 116 -22.70 -33.88 20.57
C PRO A 116 -21.28 -34.45 20.39
N SER A 117 -20.37 -33.63 19.89
CA SER A 117 -18.95 -33.99 19.88
C SER A 117 -18.57 -34.23 21.35
N SER A 118 -18.54 -35.50 21.73
CA SER A 118 -18.12 -36.00 23.04
C SER A 118 -16.61 -35.90 23.24
N HIS A 119 -15.92 -35.33 22.25
CA HIS A 119 -14.59 -34.80 22.43
C HIS A 119 -14.72 -33.36 22.92
N PRO A 120 -14.25 -33.04 24.14
CA PRO A 120 -13.98 -31.64 24.45
C PRO A 120 -13.14 -31.09 23.30
N ALA A 121 -13.54 -29.94 22.76
CA ALA A 121 -12.69 -29.22 21.82
C ALA A 121 -11.28 -29.24 22.42
N PRO A 122 -10.23 -29.64 21.67
CA PRO A 122 -8.88 -29.59 22.19
C PRO A 122 -8.73 -28.20 22.80
N ALA A 123 -8.35 -28.16 24.08
CA ALA A 123 -8.12 -26.91 24.76
C ALA A 123 -7.33 -26.04 23.78
N PRO A 124 -7.76 -24.78 23.54
CA PRO A 124 -6.95 -23.90 22.71
C PRO A 124 -5.52 -24.08 23.22
N PRO A 125 -4.53 -24.31 22.33
CA PRO A 125 -3.15 -24.34 22.80
C PRO A 125 -3.01 -23.14 23.72
N PRO A 126 -2.40 -23.29 24.91
CA PRO A 126 -2.30 -22.17 25.84
C PRO A 126 -1.94 -20.99 24.98
N ALA A 127 -2.67 -19.88 25.16
CA ALA A 127 -2.17 -18.62 24.69
C ALA A 127 -0.83 -18.46 25.42
N ALA A 128 0.23 -19.09 24.89
CA ALA A 128 1.51 -18.47 24.75
C ALA A 128 1.09 -17.17 24.14
N ALA A 129 0.94 -16.18 25.02
CA ALA A 129 0.76 -14.81 24.67
C ALA A 129 1.76 -14.64 23.55
N ARG A 130 1.26 -14.63 22.30
CA ARG A 130 2.11 -14.23 21.20
C ARG A 130 2.54 -12.87 21.69
N PRO A 131 3.84 -12.65 21.97
CA PRO A 131 4.27 -11.35 22.40
C PRO A 131 3.65 -10.39 21.38
N PRO A 132 3.01 -9.29 21.82
CA PRO A 132 2.46 -8.32 20.89
C PRO A 132 3.54 -8.10 19.82
N PRO A 133 3.18 -8.13 18.52
CA PRO A 133 4.19 -7.93 17.48
C PRO A 133 5.01 -6.72 17.91
N PRO A 134 6.35 -6.84 18.00
CA PRO A 134 7.16 -5.76 18.54
C PRO A 134 6.74 -4.50 17.82
N PRO A 135 6.44 -3.40 18.55
CA PRO A 135 5.97 -2.17 17.91
C PRO A 135 6.94 -1.88 16.78
N ALA A 136 6.42 -1.72 15.56
CA ALA A 136 7.24 -1.45 14.39
C ALA A 136 8.26 -0.38 14.80
N PRO A 137 9.57 -0.60 14.59
CA PRO A 137 10.58 0.30 15.12
C PRO A 137 10.22 1.72 14.69
N ARG A 138 9.96 2.58 15.68
CA ARG A 138 9.61 3.97 15.40
C ARG A 138 10.72 4.54 14.54
N PRO A 139 10.41 5.20 13.41
CA PRO A 139 11.46 5.74 12.57
C PRO A 139 12.36 6.65 13.41
N SER A 140 13.66 6.42 13.33
CA SER A 140 14.64 7.10 14.18
C SER A 140 14.70 8.61 13.91
N LYS A 141 14.15 9.06 12.77
CA LYS A 141 14.05 10.43 12.28
C LYS A 141 12.69 10.68 11.60
N CYS A 142 12.26 11.94 11.53
CA CYS A 142 11.04 12.34 10.84
C CYS A 142 11.09 11.96 9.35
N ARG A 143 9.95 11.61 8.75
CA ARG A 143 9.82 11.38 7.31
C ARG A 143 9.92 12.66 6.47
N ASN A 144 9.87 13.84 7.07
CA ASN A 144 10.24 15.07 6.38
C ASN A 144 11.76 15.24 6.46
N MET A 145 12.49 14.94 5.37
CA MET A 145 13.96 14.93 5.33
C MET A 145 14.61 16.23 5.83
N PRO A 146 14.13 17.45 5.48
CA PRO A 146 14.68 18.69 6.03
C PRO A 146 14.37 18.92 7.53
N CYS A 147 13.73 17.97 8.21
CA CYS A 147 13.43 18.04 9.63
C CYS A 147 14.27 17.02 10.41
N ASP A 148 15.02 17.51 11.39
CA ASP A 148 15.85 16.68 12.28
C ASP A 148 15.10 16.16 13.53
N GLU A 149 13.82 16.48 13.69
CA GLU A 149 13.03 16.05 14.84
C GLU A 149 12.68 14.56 14.75
N ARG A 150 12.52 13.90 15.91
CA ARG A 150 12.01 12.53 15.97
C ARG A 150 10.47 12.54 15.84
N PRO A 151 9.86 11.57 15.15
CA PRO A 151 8.41 11.44 15.12
C PRO A 151 7.87 11.20 16.54
N GLY A 152 6.76 11.85 16.89
CA GLY A 152 6.16 11.74 18.23
C GLY A 152 5.50 10.37 18.45
N GLY A 153 5.65 9.80 19.65
CA GLY A 153 4.83 8.69 20.19
C GLY A 153 4.22 9.14 21.53
N GLU A 154 3.09 8.67 22.03
CA GLU A 154 2.38 7.38 21.89
C GLU A 154 0.87 7.62 21.62
N SER A 155 0.28 6.93 20.63
CA SER A 155 -1.17 6.83 20.50
C SER A 155 -1.55 5.42 20.11
N ASP A 156 -2.44 4.83 20.90
CA ASP A 156 -3.06 3.53 20.70
C ASP A 156 -3.74 3.47 19.32
N GLY A 157 -3.29 2.58 18.45
CA GLY A 157 -4.12 2.00 17.40
C GLY A 157 -4.52 2.84 16.18
N THR A 158 -3.95 4.01 15.89
CA THR A 158 -4.18 4.72 14.60
C THR A 158 -2.88 5.24 13.99
N GLU A 159 -2.82 5.16 12.66
CA GLU A 159 -1.63 5.13 11.79
C GLU A 159 -0.48 6.10 12.16
N SER A 160 0.71 5.55 12.39
CA SER A 160 1.92 6.35 12.58
C SER A 160 2.48 6.80 11.22
N ASP A 161 2.07 7.98 10.75
CA ASP A 161 2.56 8.60 9.50
C ASP A 161 4.09 8.83 9.45
N GLY A 162 4.80 8.64 10.56
CA GLY A 162 6.26 8.83 10.65
C GLY A 162 6.70 10.30 10.65
N LEU A 163 5.78 11.23 10.90
CA LEU A 163 6.04 12.67 11.01
C LEU A 163 6.09 13.11 12.48
N CYS A 164 6.93 14.09 12.81
CA CYS A 164 6.87 14.79 14.10
C CYS A 164 5.60 15.68 14.18
N PRO A 165 5.15 16.07 15.38
CA PRO A 165 3.97 16.91 15.55
C PRO A 165 4.04 18.22 14.75
N ARG A 166 5.23 18.82 14.64
CA ARG A 166 5.48 20.05 13.89
C ARG A 166 5.30 19.88 12.38
N CYS A 167 5.93 18.86 11.79
CA CYS A 167 5.79 18.58 10.36
C CYS A 167 4.38 18.12 10.03
N ARG A 168 3.75 17.37 10.93
CA ARG A 168 2.35 16.95 10.79
C ARG A 168 1.43 18.17 10.69
N ALA A 169 1.51 19.08 11.66
CA ALA A 169 0.71 20.31 11.66
C ALA A 169 0.97 21.18 10.42
N LEU A 170 2.22 21.26 9.95
CA LEU A 170 2.55 22.00 8.74
C LEU A 170 1.85 21.41 7.50
N LEU A 171 1.95 20.09 7.32
CA LEU A 171 1.33 19.41 6.17
C LEU A 171 -0.21 19.45 6.25
N ASP A 172 -0.78 19.39 7.46
CA ASP A 172 -2.22 19.54 7.67
C ASP A 172 -2.72 20.95 7.35
N SER A 173 -1.98 21.97 7.78
CA SER A 173 -2.32 23.37 7.50
C SER A 173 -2.39 23.68 6.00
N MET A 174 -1.71 22.90 5.16
CA MET A 174 -1.72 23.03 3.71
C MET A 174 -2.50 21.89 3.03
N GLU A 175 -3.21 21.06 3.78
CA GLU A 175 -3.96 19.89 3.29
C GLU A 175 -3.10 18.90 2.48
N ALA A 176 -1.78 18.89 2.63
CA ALA A 176 -0.87 18.10 1.81
C ALA A 176 -0.98 16.58 2.04
N ARG A 177 -1.57 16.15 3.16
CA ARG A 177 -1.81 14.74 3.46
C ARG A 177 -3.10 14.20 2.83
N THR A 178 -4.11 15.06 2.70
CA THR A 178 -5.43 14.71 2.15
C THR A 178 -5.58 15.10 0.69
N ASN A 179 -4.82 16.09 0.23
CA ASN A 179 -4.85 16.61 -1.13
C ASN A 179 -3.44 16.60 -1.76
N PRO A 180 -3.14 15.66 -2.68
CA PRO A 180 -1.82 15.56 -3.30
C PRO A 180 -1.48 16.77 -4.19
N GLN A 181 -2.47 17.53 -4.67
CA GLN A 181 -2.23 18.71 -5.50
C GLN A 181 -1.55 19.84 -4.71
N GLN A 182 -1.88 19.99 -3.41
CA GLN A 182 -1.26 21.01 -2.56
C GLN A 182 0.21 20.69 -2.29
N LEU A 183 0.54 19.42 -2.11
CA LEU A 183 1.92 18.96 -1.98
C LEU A 183 2.72 19.20 -3.27
N VAL A 184 2.12 18.89 -4.44
CA VAL A 184 2.70 19.14 -5.76
C VAL A 184 2.96 20.64 -5.98
N SER A 185 1.96 21.48 -5.72
CA SER A 185 2.08 22.94 -5.83
C SER A 185 3.23 23.48 -4.97
N ARG A 186 3.35 22.98 -3.72
CA ARG A 186 4.41 23.36 -2.81
C ARG A 186 5.80 23.00 -3.32
N TYR A 187 6.00 21.76 -3.79
CA TYR A 187 7.29 21.36 -4.36
C TYR A 187 7.63 22.14 -5.62
N PHE A 188 6.64 22.46 -6.46
CA PHE A 188 6.86 23.27 -7.65
C PHE A 188 7.42 24.64 -7.30
N VAL A 189 6.86 25.32 -6.29
CA VAL A 189 7.38 26.62 -5.85
C VAL A 189 8.79 26.48 -5.25
N GLN A 190 9.05 25.46 -4.42
CA GLN A 190 10.37 25.26 -3.84
C GLN A 190 11.45 24.99 -4.91
N LEU A 191 11.11 24.31 -6.01
CA LEU A 191 12.05 24.00 -7.10
C LEU A 191 12.26 25.16 -8.09
N THR A 192 11.25 26.01 -8.27
CA THR A 192 11.30 27.12 -9.25
C THR A 192 11.70 28.45 -8.63
N LYS A 193 11.26 28.73 -7.40
CA LYS A 193 11.52 30.00 -6.69
C LYS A 193 12.41 29.82 -5.46
N GLY A 194 12.44 28.62 -4.89
CA GLY A 194 13.10 28.38 -3.61
C GLY A 194 12.24 28.78 -2.41
N CYS A 195 12.78 28.58 -1.21
CA CYS A 195 12.13 28.92 0.05
C CYS A 195 12.67 30.22 0.69
N GLY A 196 13.74 30.79 0.14
CA GLY A 196 14.31 32.07 0.59
C GLY A 196 15.18 32.00 1.86
N SER A 197 15.24 30.86 2.55
CA SER A 197 16.09 30.71 3.74
C SER A 197 17.55 30.45 3.39
N ARG A 198 18.46 31.29 3.91
CA ARG A 198 19.92 31.14 3.76
C ARG A 198 20.49 29.90 4.44
N ALA A 199 19.72 29.28 5.34
CA ALA A 199 20.08 28.06 6.05
C ALA A 199 19.30 26.84 5.52
N CYS A 200 18.76 26.91 4.30
CA CYS A 200 18.03 25.78 3.71
C CYS A 200 19.00 24.64 3.38
N THR A 201 18.75 23.47 3.97
CA THR A 201 19.51 22.23 3.74
C THR A 201 18.81 21.26 2.79
N ASN A 202 17.66 21.64 2.23
CA ASN A 202 16.84 20.80 1.38
C ASN A 202 17.35 20.76 -0.07
N THR A 203 18.51 20.14 -0.28
CA THR A 203 19.17 20.05 -1.61
C THR A 203 18.34 19.28 -2.64
N GLU A 204 17.47 18.40 -2.18
CA GLU A 204 16.65 17.54 -3.05
C GLU A 204 15.46 18.27 -3.67
N ALA A 205 14.77 19.11 -2.90
CA ALA A 205 13.50 19.70 -3.32
C ALA A 205 13.42 21.23 -3.15
N CYS A 206 14.55 21.93 -3.01
CA CYS A 206 14.57 23.39 -2.89
C CYS A 206 15.73 24.03 -3.67
N CYS A 207 15.38 24.95 -4.59
CA CYS A 207 16.34 25.74 -5.36
C CYS A 207 17.30 26.54 -4.47
N THR A 208 16.81 27.07 -3.34
CA THR A 208 17.61 27.87 -2.40
C THR A 208 18.76 27.08 -1.78
N ALA A 209 18.56 25.78 -1.52
CA ALA A 209 19.58 24.91 -0.94
C ALA A 209 20.57 24.38 -1.98
N SER A 210 20.11 24.13 -3.21
CA SER A 210 20.94 23.59 -4.28
C SER A 210 21.97 24.57 -4.85
N GLY A 211 21.83 25.88 -4.58
CA GLY A 211 22.79 26.91 -5.02
C GLY A 211 22.93 27.08 -6.55
N GLY A 212 22.18 26.32 -7.35
CA GLY A 212 22.15 26.38 -8.81
C GLY A 212 21.03 27.29 -9.36
N PRO A 213 21.00 27.51 -10.68
CA PRO A 213 19.92 28.25 -11.32
C PRO A 213 18.57 27.57 -11.08
N PRO A 214 17.47 28.34 -11.01
CA PRO A 214 16.13 27.78 -10.85
C PRO A 214 15.83 26.76 -11.94
N VAL A 215 15.26 25.63 -11.53
CA VAL A 215 14.87 24.56 -12.45
C VAL A 215 13.78 25.11 -13.37
N ASP A 216 13.91 24.88 -14.68
CA ASP A 216 12.88 25.27 -15.65
C ASP A 216 11.54 24.56 -15.33
N ALA A 217 10.42 25.21 -15.66
CA ALA A 217 9.09 24.74 -15.26
C ALA A 217 8.77 23.29 -15.71
N PRO A 218 9.12 22.84 -16.94
CA PRO A 218 8.97 21.44 -17.35
C PRO A 218 9.78 20.47 -16.49
N SER A 219 11.07 20.73 -16.29
CA SER A 219 11.94 19.88 -15.45
C SER A 219 11.49 19.87 -13.99
N ALA A 220 11.02 21.01 -13.47
CA ALA A 220 10.45 21.11 -12.14
C ALA A 220 9.19 20.24 -12.02
N ALA A 221 8.26 20.30 -12.98
CA ALA A 221 7.04 19.50 -12.96
C ALA A 221 7.32 17.99 -12.94
N VAL A 222 8.30 17.51 -13.72
CA VAL A 222 8.72 16.09 -13.69
C VAL A 222 9.26 15.70 -12.32
N LYS A 223 10.16 16.52 -11.75
CA LYS A 223 10.77 16.27 -10.45
C LYS A 223 9.74 16.30 -9.31
N VAL A 224 8.78 17.23 -9.35
CA VAL A 224 7.66 17.29 -8.39
C VAL A 224 6.84 16.00 -8.40
N LEU A 225 6.50 15.48 -9.58
CA LEU A 225 5.72 14.25 -9.69
C LEU A 225 6.49 13.03 -9.18
N GLN A 226 7.81 12.99 -9.37
CA GLN A 226 8.66 11.94 -8.81
C GLN A 226 8.68 11.99 -7.28
N LEU A 227 8.86 13.19 -6.70
CA LEU A 227 8.86 13.40 -5.25
C LEU A 227 7.51 13.06 -4.62
N ALA A 228 6.39 13.45 -5.23
CA ALA A 228 5.05 13.19 -4.71
C ALA A 228 4.61 11.71 -4.82
N ARG A 229 5.29 10.91 -5.65
CA ARG A 229 5.01 9.48 -5.89
C ARG A 229 5.99 8.54 -5.19
N ALA A 230 7.02 9.05 -4.52
CA ALA A 230 8.03 8.22 -3.88
C ALA A 230 7.43 7.43 -2.69
N ALA A 231 7.61 6.11 -2.68
CA ALA A 231 7.15 5.23 -1.60
C ALA A 231 8.36 4.58 -0.88
N PRO A 232 8.39 4.55 0.47
CA PRO A 232 7.44 5.17 1.40
C PRO A 232 7.45 6.71 1.28
N GLN A 233 6.32 7.37 1.57
CA GLN A 233 6.15 8.82 1.43
C GLN A 233 7.12 9.60 2.32
N ILE A 234 8.29 9.93 1.78
CA ILE A 234 9.27 10.85 2.38
C ILE A 234 8.95 12.25 1.86
N TYR A 235 8.86 13.20 2.78
CA TYR A 235 8.55 14.59 2.46
C TYR A 235 9.84 15.42 2.41
N TYR A 236 9.82 16.45 1.58
CA TYR A 236 10.91 17.41 1.44
C TYR A 236 10.35 18.83 1.52
N VAL A 237 9.44 19.08 2.45
CA VAL A 237 8.77 20.37 2.58
C VAL A 237 9.63 21.29 3.44
N CYS A 238 10.02 22.43 2.88
CA CYS A 238 10.73 23.47 3.61
C CYS A 238 9.84 24.04 4.73
N LEU A 239 10.36 24.03 5.96
CA LEU A 239 9.70 24.58 7.15
C LEU A 239 9.71 26.11 7.20
N TRP A 240 10.59 26.73 6.41
CA TRP A 240 10.83 28.17 6.35
C TRP A 240 10.33 28.62 4.98
N PHE A 241 9.04 28.87 4.85
CA PHE A 241 8.48 29.37 3.61
C PHE A 241 7.70 30.61 3.97
N SER A 242 8.20 31.75 3.49
CA SER A 242 7.53 33.04 3.55
C SER A 242 6.90 33.36 2.20
#